data_AF-H8I5K2-F1
#
_entry.id   AF-H8I5K2-F1
#
_cell.length_a   1.000
_cell.length_b   1.000
_cell.length_c   1.000
_cell.angle_alpha   90.00
_cell.angle_beta   90.00
_cell.angle_gamma   90.00
#
_symmetry.space_group_name_H-M   'P 1'
#
loop_
_entity.id
_entity.type
_entity.pdbx_description
1 polymer ?
#
loop_
_entity_poly.entity_id
_entity_poly.type
_entity_poly.pdbx_seq_one_letter_code
_entity_poly.pdbx_strand_id
1 'polypeptide(L)'
;MANEMSRIAERLFNPKDKKPYIFNGKPLRNLKDLKDYLVAFKEEEAFWVASWLEYLGDKELARRIRHRPHDFKDIIIGRYRELKPYSSLYGGKEPLLKKP
;
A
#
# COMPACT_ATOMS: atom_id res chain seq x y z
N MET A 1 -11.81 2.50 14.10
CA MET A 1 -10.65 1.93 13.39
C MET A 1 -11.02 1.21 12.09
N ALA A 2 -12.01 0.31 12.04
CA ALA A 2 -12.38 -0.40 10.80
C ALA A 2 -12.68 0.53 9.60
N ASN A 3 -13.42 1.62 9.82
CA ASN A 3 -13.73 2.60 8.78
C ASN A 3 -12.51 3.31 8.19
N GLU A 4 -11.45 3.51 8.98
CA GLU A 4 -10.22 4.15 8.49
C GLU A 4 -9.38 3.18 7.65
N MET A 5 -9.25 1.93 8.11
CA MET A 5 -8.56 0.87 7.35
C MET A 5 -9.25 0.59 6.02
N SER A 6 -10.58 0.55 5.97
CA SER A 6 -11.33 0.41 4.71
C SER A 6 -11.13 1.59 3.76
N ARG A 7 -11.08 2.83 4.27
CA ARG A 7 -10.79 4.02 3.45
C ARG A 7 -9.38 4.00 2.88
N ILE A 8 -8.39 3.61 3.69
CA ILE A 8 -7.00 3.49 3.24
C ILE A 8 -6.87 2.35 2.23
N ALA A 9 -7.50 1.21 2.49
CA ALA A 9 -7.52 0.07 1.58
C ALA A 9 -8.15 0.46 0.23
N GLU A 10 -9.30 1.14 0.22
CA GLU A 10 -9.92 1.59 -1.03
C GLU A 10 -9.00 2.54 -1.80
N ARG A 11 -8.35 3.49 -1.13
CA ARG A 11 -7.39 4.39 -1.76
C ARG A 11 -6.16 3.68 -2.32
N LEU A 12 -5.62 2.70 -1.61
CA LEU A 12 -4.39 2.00 -2.01
C LEU A 12 -4.62 0.88 -3.03
N PHE A 13 -5.78 0.23 -3.02
CA PHE A 13 -6.12 -0.84 -3.95
C PHE A 13 -6.92 -0.38 -5.16
N ASN A 14 -7.69 0.71 -5.02
CA ASN A 14 -8.53 1.28 -6.06
C ASN A 14 -8.38 2.81 -6.15
N PRO A 15 -7.18 3.33 -6.47
CA PRO A 15 -6.95 4.76 -6.53
C PRO A 15 -7.58 5.39 -7.79
N LYS A 16 -8.90 5.64 -7.72
CA LYS A 16 -9.63 6.40 -8.74
C LYS A 16 -8.97 7.78 -8.88
N ASP A 17 -8.67 8.17 -10.12
CA ASP A 17 -8.10 9.48 -10.49
C ASP A 17 -6.64 9.74 -10.08
N LYS A 18 -5.90 8.73 -9.61
CA LYS A 18 -4.45 8.86 -9.34
C LYS A 18 -3.64 8.32 -10.49
N LYS A 19 -2.51 8.98 -10.76
CA LYS A 19 -1.55 8.50 -11.76
C LYS A 19 -0.79 7.26 -11.24
N PRO A 20 -0.55 6.25 -12.09
CA PRO A 20 0.27 5.10 -11.73
C PRO A 20 1.72 5.52 -11.50
N TYR A 21 2.43 4.74 -10.70
CA TYR A 21 3.88 4.85 -10.59
C TYR A 21 4.54 4.12 -11.77
N ILE A 22 5.33 4.83 -12.57
CA ILE A 22 6.01 4.24 -13.72
C ILE A 22 7.38 3.72 -13.25
N PHE A 23 7.51 2.41 -13.15
CA PHE A 23 8.76 1.74 -12.77
C PHE A 23 9.28 0.91 -13.93
N ASN A 24 10.47 1.23 -14.45
CA ASN A 24 11.09 0.56 -15.60
C ASN A 24 10.12 0.38 -16.79
N GLY A 25 9.38 1.44 -17.13
CA GLY A 25 8.38 1.43 -18.21
C GLY A 25 7.08 0.69 -17.88
N LYS A 26 6.98 0.06 -16.70
CA LYS A 26 5.76 -0.61 -16.24
C LYS A 26 4.92 0.30 -15.34
N PRO A 27 3.62 0.48 -15.62
CA PRO A 27 2.73 1.20 -14.72
C PRO A 27 2.30 0.31 -13.54
N LEU A 28 2.66 0.71 -12.33
CA LEU A 28 2.15 0.16 -11.07
C LEU A 28 0.97 1.01 -10.62
N ARG A 29 -0.23 0.43 -10.56
CA ARG A 29 -1.48 1.19 -10.41
C ARG A 29 -1.94 1.28 -8.97
N ASN A 30 -1.50 0.36 -8.11
CA ASN A 30 -1.99 0.21 -6.75
C ASN A 30 -0.96 -0.53 -5.87
N LEU A 31 -1.29 -0.71 -4.59
CA LEU A 31 -0.45 -1.41 -3.62
C LEU A 31 -0.18 -2.88 -3.99
N LYS A 32 -1.13 -3.56 -4.66
CA LYS A 32 -0.95 -4.94 -5.10
C LYS A 32 0.14 -5.03 -6.17
N ASP A 33 0.06 -4.18 -7.19
CA ASP A 33 1.06 -4.13 -8.27
C ASP A 33 2.44 -3.84 -7.70
N LEU A 34 2.54 -2.89 -6.77
CA LEU A 34 3.78 -2.59 -6.06
C LEU A 34 4.31 -3.79 -5.29
N LYS A 35 3.46 -4.47 -4.51
CA LYS A 35 3.85 -5.68 -3.75
C LYS A 35 4.25 -6.84 -4.66
N ASP A 36 3.64 -6.97 -5.84
CA ASP A 36 4.00 -8.02 -6.81
C ASP A 36 5.31 -7.71 -7.57
N TYR A 37 5.66 -6.42 -7.72
CA TYR A 37 6.90 -5.98 -8.39
C TYR A 37 8.05 -5.62 -7.44
N LEU A 38 7.81 -5.71 -6.14
CA LEU A 38 8.69 -5.25 -5.06
C LEU A 38 10.13 -5.80 -5.14
N VAL A 39 10.28 -7.03 -5.63
CA VAL A 39 11.60 -7.69 -5.76
C VAL A 39 12.53 -6.91 -6.67
N ALA A 40 12.00 -6.24 -7.69
CA ALA A 40 12.77 -5.50 -8.68
C ALA A 40 13.23 -4.11 -8.20
N PHE A 41 12.65 -3.60 -7.10
CA PHE A 41 13.03 -2.29 -6.56
C PHE A 41 14.36 -2.35 -5.81
N LYS A 42 15.12 -1.27 -5.88
CA LYS A 42 16.33 -1.03 -5.08
C LYS A 42 16.01 -0.18 -3.85
N GLU A 43 16.92 -0.19 -2.87
CA GLU A 43 16.76 0.59 -1.63
C GLU A 43 16.68 2.10 -1.88
N GLU A 44 17.45 2.60 -2.86
CA GLU A 44 17.45 4.02 -3.27
C GLU A 44 16.06 4.53 -3.69
N GLU A 45 15.16 3.63 -4.08
CA GLU A 45 13.81 3.96 -4.54
C GLU A 45 12.80 4.06 -3.39
N ALA A 46 13.18 3.67 -2.17
CA ALA A 46 12.29 3.65 -1.01
C ALA A 46 11.59 5.00 -0.77
N PHE A 47 12.32 6.11 -0.92
CA PHE A 47 11.77 7.45 -0.75
C PHE A 47 10.76 7.83 -1.84
N TRP A 48 10.99 7.40 -3.09
CA TRP A 48 10.04 7.59 -4.19
C TRP A 48 8.77 6.79 -3.96
N VAL A 49 8.92 5.53 -3.55
CA VAL A 49 7.81 4.65 -3.19
C VAL A 49 6.99 5.24 -2.02
N ALA A 50 7.65 5.76 -0.99
CA ALA A 50 6.98 6.43 0.13
C ALA A 50 6.15 7.62 -0.32
N SER A 51 6.70 8.49 -1.18
CA SER A 51 5.99 9.66 -1.69
C SER A 51 4.78 9.28 -2.57
N TRP A 52 4.89 8.22 -3.36
CA TRP A 52 3.76 7.73 -4.12
C TRP A 52 2.65 7.16 -3.22
N LEU A 53 3.00 6.38 -2.19
CA LEU A 53 2.03 5.83 -1.23
C LEU A 53 1.33 6.92 -0.41
N GLU A 54 2.04 7.99 -0.05
CA GLU A 54 1.45 9.20 0.55
C GLU A 54 0.48 9.89 -0.42
N TYR A 55 0.86 10.02 -1.70
CA TYR A 55 0.00 10.59 -2.73
C TYR A 55 -1.29 9.78 -2.96
N LEU A 56 -1.23 8.45 -2.85
CA LEU A 56 -2.41 7.59 -2.86
C LEU A 56 -3.27 7.78 -1.60
N GLY A 57 -2.65 8.10 -0.46
CA GLY A 57 -3.35 8.56 0.74
C GLY A 57 -3.01 7.82 2.03
N ASP A 58 -1.95 7.00 2.06
CA ASP A 58 -1.45 6.35 3.28
C ASP A 58 -0.18 7.05 3.78
N LYS A 59 -0.38 8.15 4.49
CA LYS A 59 0.70 8.95 5.10
C LYS A 59 1.48 8.16 6.16
N GLU A 60 0.81 7.26 6.85
CA GLU A 60 1.43 6.46 7.90
C GLU A 60 2.45 5.49 7.29
N LEU A 61 2.04 4.75 6.25
CA LEU A 61 2.92 3.87 5.50
C LEU A 61 4.14 4.61 4.96
N ALA A 62 3.92 5.76 4.32
CA ALA A 62 5.00 6.60 3.80
C ALA A 62 5.99 7.02 4.90
N ARG A 63 5.49 7.43 6.06
CA ARG A 63 6.32 7.78 7.22
C ARG A 63 7.15 6.60 7.73
N ARG A 64 6.56 5.41 7.82
CA ARG A 64 7.27 4.18 8.23
C ARG A 64 8.44 3.88 7.30
N ILE A 65 8.21 3.95 5.97
CA ILE A 65 9.25 3.76 4.96
C ILE A 65 10.36 4.80 5.08
N ARG A 66 10.02 6.09 5.19
CA ARG A 66 11.03 7.17 5.33
C ARG A 66 11.90 7.01 6.57
N HIS A 67 11.36 6.43 7.65
CA HIS A 67 12.12 6.19 8.88
C HIS A 67 13.04 4.97 8.79
N ARG A 68 12.65 3.95 8.01
CA ARG A 68 13.44 2.74 7.77
C ARG A 68 13.44 2.38 6.29
N PRO A 69 14.18 3.13 5.45
CA PRO A 69 14.16 2.94 4.01
C PRO A 69 14.72 1.59 3.57
N HIS A 70 15.68 1.02 4.30
CA HIS A 70 16.22 -0.33 4.03
C HIS A 70 15.17 -1.44 4.19
N ASP A 71 14.21 -1.27 5.11
CA ASP A 71 13.14 -2.24 5.39
C ASP A 71 11.88 -2.01 4.52
N PHE A 72 11.90 -1.09 3.55
CA PHE A 72 10.67 -0.65 2.88
C PHE A 72 9.89 -1.80 2.24
N LYS A 73 10.58 -2.83 1.75
CA LYS A 73 9.95 -4.02 1.17
C LYS A 73 9.10 -4.76 2.19
N ASP A 74 9.66 -5.07 3.36
CA ASP A 74 8.95 -5.74 4.44
C ASP A 74 7.81 -4.89 4.99
N ILE A 75 8.01 -3.57 5.10
CA ILE A 75 6.98 -2.61 5.51
C ILE A 75 5.78 -2.66 4.54
N ILE A 76 6.02 -2.67 3.22
CA ILE A 76 4.97 -2.75 2.20
C ILE A 76 4.23 -4.09 2.26
N ILE A 77 4.95 -5.20 2.43
CA ILE A 77 4.35 -6.54 2.55
C ILE A 77 3.47 -6.61 3.81
N GLY A 78 3.95 -6.12 4.94
CA GLY A 78 3.21 -6.04 6.19
C GLY A 78 1.93 -5.23 6.02
N ARG A 79 2.05 -4.02 5.47
CA ARG A 79 0.90 -3.14 5.25
C ARG A 79 -0.11 -3.69 4.25
N TYR A 80 0.35 -4.39 3.21
CA TYR A 80 -0.53 -5.12 2.29
C TYR A 80 -1.37 -6.17 3.04
N ARG A 81 -0.75 -6.95 3.94
CA ARG A 81 -1.47 -7.96 4.74
C ARG A 81 -2.47 -7.33 5.70
N GLU A 82 -2.14 -6.20 6.31
CA GLU A 82 -3.03 -5.44 7.18
C GLU A 82 -4.28 -4.93 6.43
N LEU A 83 -4.10 -4.41 5.21
CA LEU A 83 -5.17 -3.76 4.46
C LEU A 83 -5.99 -4.69 3.56
N LYS A 84 -5.40 -5.83 3.14
CA LYS A 84 -6.07 -6.80 2.25
C LYS A 84 -7.47 -7.21 2.75
N PRO A 85 -7.72 -7.50 4.04
CA PRO A 85 -9.05 -7.87 4.54
C PRO A 85 -10.11 -6.76 4.42
N TYR A 86 -9.69 -5.49 4.30
CA TYR A 86 -10.58 -4.34 4.22
C TYR A 86 -10.86 -3.91 2.77
N SER A 87 -10.20 -4.54 1.79
CA SER A 87 -10.41 -4.24 0.37
C SER A 87 -11.58 -5.04 -0.19
N SER A 88 -12.49 -4.36 -0.86
CA SER A 88 -13.61 -4.95 -1.61
C SER A 88 -13.15 -5.97 -2.66
N LEU A 89 -11.91 -5.86 -3.16
CA LEU A 89 -11.31 -6.77 -4.15
C LEU A 89 -10.91 -8.14 -3.57
N TYR A 90 -10.77 -8.27 -2.25
CA TYR A 90 -10.27 -9.48 -1.60
C TYR A 90 -11.20 -10.07 -0.54
N GLY A 91 -12.33 -9.42 -0.25
CA GLY A 91 -13.29 -9.92 0.72
C GLY A 91 -14.58 -9.11 0.72
N GLY A 92 -15.60 -9.60 0.02
CA GLY A 92 -16.99 -9.32 0.35
C GLY A 92 -17.35 -10.08 1.63
N LYS A 93 -16.95 -9.54 2.78
CA LYS A 93 -17.48 -9.75 4.14
C LYS A 93 -16.55 -9.02 5.10
N GLU A 94 -17.09 -8.06 5.85
CA GLU A 94 -16.44 -7.40 6.97
C GLU A 94 -15.62 -8.42 7.79
N PRO A 95 -14.37 -8.10 8.19
CA PRO A 95 -13.69 -8.92 9.17
C PRO A 95 -14.53 -8.88 10.45
N LEU A 96 -15.10 -10.04 10.81
CA LEU A 96 -15.79 -10.25 12.07
C LEU A 96 -14.81 -9.86 13.18
N LEU A 97 -14.99 -8.65 13.71
CA LEU A 97 -14.39 -8.22 14.95
C LEU A 97 -14.85 -9.23 16.00
N LYS A 98 -13.95 -10.14 16.41
CA LYS A 98 -14.13 -10.85 17.67
C LYS A 98 -14.12 -9.77 18.75
N LYS A 99 -15.31 -9.44 19.26
CA LYS A 99 -15.44 -8.66 20.49
C LYS A 99 -14.87 -9.51 21.64
N PRO A 100 -14.28 -8.85 22.66
CA PRO A 100 -13.69 -9.53 23.82
C PRO A 100 -14.72 -10.37 24.58
#